data_AF-A0A351Y4S4-F1
#
_entry.id   AF-A0A351Y4S4-F1
#
_cell.length_a   1.000
_cell.length_b   1.000
_cell.length_c   1.000
_cell.angle_alpha   90.00
_cell.angle_beta   90.00
_cell.angle_gamma   90.00
#
_symmetry.space_group_name_H-M   'P 1'
#
loop_
_entity.id
_entity.type
_entity.pdbx_description
1 polymer ?
#
loop_
_entity_poly.entity_id
_entity_poly.type
_entity_poly.pdbx_seq_one_letter_code
_entity_poly.pdbx_strand_id
1 'polypeptide(L)' 'MIDLKKVRDDIEGYKLICKNKNKNIDVDKILFLDDQRKQLQQKMDELKYQQKQFAEKKDYE' A
#
# COMPACT_ATOMS: atom_id res chain seq x y z
N MET A 1 10.71 9.72 -7.06
CA MET A 1 9.71 8.78 -6.52
C MET A 1 9.23 7.93 -7.69
N ILE A 2 9.31 6.61 -7.63
CA ILE A 2 8.75 5.77 -8.70
C ILE A 2 7.23 5.83 -8.56
N ASP A 3 6.56 6.16 -9.65
CA ASP A 3 5.10 6.24 -9.65
C ASP A 3 4.52 4.82 -9.76
N LEU A 4 4.03 4.31 -8.62
CA LEU A 4 3.46 2.97 -8.49
C LEU A 4 2.24 2.75 -9.41
N LYS A 5 1.54 3.81 -9.81
CA LYS A 5 0.45 3.69 -10.81
C LYS A 5 1.02 3.30 -12.17
N LYS A 6 2.02 4.03 -12.65
CA LYS A 6 2.66 3.75 -13.94
C LYS A 6 3.34 2.38 -13.96
N VAL A 7 3.85 1.94 -12.82
CA VAL A 7 4.41 0.59 -12.67
C VAL A 7 3.33 -0.49 -12.80
N ARG A 8 2.11 -0.27 -12.29
CA ARG A 8 0.98 -1.20 -12.50
C ARG A 8 0.49 -1.22 -13.93
N ASP A 9 0.45 -0.06 -14.58
CA ASP A 9 -0.05 0.06 -15.94
C ASP A 9 0.86 -0.65 -16.95
N ASP A 10 2.18 -0.68 -16.72
CA ASP A 10 3.14 -1.39 -17.56
C ASP A 10 4.30 -1.99 -16.74
N ILE A 11 4.03 -3.13 -16.11
CA ILE A 11 5.00 -3.88 -15.28
C ILE A 11 6.17 -4.38 -16.13
N GLU A 12 5.90 -4.88 -17.34
CA GLU A 12 6.92 -5.47 -18.21
C GLU A 12 7.88 -4.42 -18.75
N GLY A 13 7.36 -3.28 -19.22
CA GLY A 13 8.17 -2.14 -19.64
C GLY A 13 9.01 -1.58 -18.50
N TYR A 14 8.46 -1.51 -17.28
CA TYR A 14 9.23 -1.08 -16.11
C TYR A 14 10.33 -2.06 -15.71
N LYS A 15 10.08 -3.38 -15.79
CA LYS A 15 11.10 -4.41 -15.58
C LYS A 15 12.24 -4.25 -16.59
N LEU A 16 11.92 -4.00 -17.86
CA LEU A 16 12.90 -3.79 -18.91
C LEU A 16 13.72 -2.51 -18.68
N ILE A 17 13.08 -1.40 -18.30
CA ILE A 17 13.75 -0.14 -17.97
C ILE A 17 14.66 -0.30 -16.74
N CYS A 18 14.20 -1.00 -15.70
CA CYS A 18 15.00 -1.26 -14.51
C CYS A 18 16.23 -2.12 -14.84
N LYS A 19 16.05 -3.17 -15.65
CA LYS A 19 17.13 -4.01 -16.17
C LYS A 19 18.13 -3.21 -17.01
N ASN A 20 17.65 -2.39 -17.93
CA ASN A 20 18.49 -1.52 -18.79
C ASN A 20 19.26 -0.47 -17.99
N LYS A 21 18.74 -0.03 -16.83
CA LYS A 21 19.41 0.89 -15.92
C LYS A 21 20.34 0.20 -14.91
N ASN A 22 20.63 -1.10 -15.07
CA ASN A 22 21.37 -1.92 -14.10
C ASN A 22 20.81 -1.84 -12.67
N LYS A 23 19.51 -1.55 -12.54
CA LYS A 23 18.82 -1.54 -11.26
C LYS A 23 18.00 -2.83 -11.14
N ASN A 24 18.48 -3.74 -10.31
CA ASN A 24 17.74 -4.96 -9.99
C ASN A 24 16.61 -4.64 -9.00
N ILE A 25 15.55 -4.02 -9.49
CA ILE A 25 14.37 -3.67 -8.71
C ILE A 25 13.33 -4.77 -8.93
N ASP A 26 12.97 -5.45 -7.84
CA ASP A 26 11.89 -6.42 -7.83
C ASP A 26 10.55 -5.70 -7.77
N VAL A 27 10.00 -5.45 -8.96
CA VAL A 27 8.73 -4.75 -9.16
C VAL A 27 7.56 -5.51 -8.54
N ASP A 28 7.58 -6.84 -8.61
CA ASP A 28 6.50 -7.69 -8.10
C ASP A 28 6.46 -7.63 -6.56
N LYS A 29 7.64 -7.66 -5.92
CA LYS A 29 7.75 -7.49 -4.48
C LYS A 29 7.30 -6.10 -4.01
N ILE A 30 7.60 -5.06 -4.79
CA ILE A 30 7.14 -3.70 -4.50
C ILE A 30 5.61 -3.61 -4.56
N LEU A 31 4.99 -4.21 -5.59
CA LEU A 31 3.54 -4.28 -5.73
C LEU A 31 2.89 -5.00 -4.54
N PHE A 32 3.45 -6.15 -4.15
CA PHE A 32 3.00 -6.91 -3.00
C PHE A 32 3.07 -6.12 -1.69
N LEU A 33 4.16 -5.37 -1.49
CA LEU A 33 4.32 -4.50 -0.31
C LEU A 33 3.34 -3.30 -0.33
N ASP A 34 3.05 -2.72 -1.49
CA ASP A 34 2.05 -1.65 -1.60
C ASP A 34 0.65 -2.15 -1.26
N ASP A 35 0.28 -3.35 -1.70
CA ASP A 35 -1.02 -3.95 -1.35
C ASP A 35 -1.13 -4.29 0.13
N GLN A 36 -0.07 -4.84 0.74
CA GLN A 36 -0.03 -5.02 2.20
C GLN A 36 -0.18 -3.69 2.94
N ARG A 37 0.49 -2.63 2.45
CA ARG A 37 0.37 -1.30 3.04
C ARG A 37 -1.07 -0.78 2.98
N LYS A 38 -1.78 -0.97 1.86
CA LYS A 38 -3.20 -0.58 1.75
C LYS A 38 -4.09 -1.37 2.72
N GLN A 39 -3.88 -2.68 2.83
CA GLN A 39 -4.65 -3.52 3.76
C GLN A 39 -4.43 -3.11 5.22
N LEU A 40 -3.18 -2.81 5.59
CA LEU A 40 -2.85 -2.33 6.93
C LEU A 40 -3.46 -0.96 7.21
N GLN A 41 -3.42 -0.05 6.24
CA GLN A 41 -4.04 1.27 6.35
C GLN A 41 -5.55 1.15 6.59
N GLN A 42 -6.23 0.30 5.82
CA GLN A 42 -7.66 0.07 5.99
C GLN A 42 -7.99 -0.49 7.38
N LYS A 43 -7.23 -1.49 7.85
CA LYS A 43 -7.39 -2.06 9.20
C LYS A 43 -7.17 -1.00 10.29
N MET A 44 -6.17 -0.14 10.14
CA MET A 44 -5.93 0.95 11.08
C MET A 44 -7.10 1.92 11.14
N ASP A 45 -7.66 2.29 9.99
CA ASP A 45 -8.78 3.22 9.92
C ASP A 45 -10.06 2.59 10.51
N GLU A 46 -10.30 1.29 10.27
CA GLU A 46 -11.37 0.53 10.91
C GLU A 46 -11.20 0.46 12.43
N LEU A 47 -9.99 0.18 12.93
CA LEU A 47 -9.71 0.13 14.37
C LEU A 47 -9.87 1.49 15.04
N LYS A 48 -9.43 2.57 14.40
CA LYS A 48 -9.66 3.94 14.89
C LYS A 48 -11.15 4.28 14.96
N TYR A 49 -11.90 3.88 13.94
CA TYR A 49 -13.34 4.07 13.92
C TYR A 49 -14.01 3.30 15.07
N GLN A 50 -13.67 2.02 15.26
CA GLN A 50 -14.16 1.21 16.37
C GLN A 50 -13.80 1.81 17.73
N GLN A 51 -12.55 2.25 17.91
CA GLN A 51 -12.11 2.91 19.14
C GLN A 51 -12.94 4.15 19.46
N LYS A 52 -13.24 5.00 18.46
CA LYS A 52 -14.10 6.18 18.63
C LYS A 52 -15.51 5.80 19.05
N GLN A 53 -16.09 4.78 18.42
CA GLN A 53 -17.43 4.27 18.77
C GLN A 53 -17.50 3.72 20.20
N PHE A 54 -16.46 3.02 20.66
CA PHE A 54 -16.39 2.53 22.04
C PHE A 54 -16.21 3.66 23.06
N ALA A 55 -15.43 4.69 22.74
CA ALA A 55 -15.30 5.87 23.59
C ALA A 55 -16.63 6.62 23.70
N GLU A 56 -17.30 6.90 22.57
CA GLU A 56 -18.62 7.55 22.55
C GLU A 56 -19.65 6.75 23.34
N LYS A 57 -19.67 5.42 23.28
CA LYS A 57 -20.59 4.58 24.06
C LYS A 57 -20.33 4.61 25.57
N LYS A 58 -19.10 4.84 26.02
CA LYS A 58 -18.74 4.89 27.44
C LYS A 58 -19.12 6.21 28.12
N ASP A 59 -19.25 7.29 27.37
CA ASP A 59 -19.60 8.61 27.93
C ASP A 59 -21.11 8.76 28.22
N TYR A 60 -21.95 7.77 27.86
CA TYR A 60 -23.40 7.78 28.10
C TYR A 60 -23.88 6.80 29.19
N GLU A 61 -22.98 6.03 29.83
CA GLU A 61 -23.26 5.24 31.05
C GLU A 61 -22.73 5.96 32.29
#